data_AF-I1CM45-F1
#
_entry.id   AF-I1CM45-F1
#
_cell.length_a   1.000
_cell.length_b   1.000
_cell.length_c   1.000
_cell.angle_alpha   90.00
_cell.angle_beta   90.00
_cell.angle_gamma   90.00
#
_symmetry.space_group_name_H-M   'P 1'
#
loop_
_entity.id
_entity.type
_entity.pdbx_description
1 polymer ?
#
loop_
_entity_poly.entity_id
_entity_poly.type
_entity_poly.pdbx_seq_one_letter_code
_entity_poly.pdbx_strand_id
1 'polypeptide(L)'
;MNYRRYDDYLSHLAEICPNVEELDAENPVSSFWEDLAYVTIKHWPNIRVTPVPSYSTNVVEYALSLLQIRHSLTQMLILPSFYETLEGLKFITNLKHYTNLTYLCMLDPTTPANIDDLVQDCPKLEKLEVNIVGADDDSYDLDINYSGTSKNPRPCIKELIIETGLCDDSLNYIMNKFGCLESLVLMSYGDYGDEYKSATKAKFIDHVLQLPSFHLRGSLDLFDTLVSSSHSISHIDIILNGFPYLMLSPSCDIASLEQKQIRASLHYPKETPRKKLADILKKVGSKVHKMYFSVINCTDGALGESVDTLIEDIIEHCQALKTSVFLASLLKSLRIVHGYGYWKASEKYYEN
;
A
#
# COMPACT_ATOMS: atom_id res chain seq x y z
N MET A 1 12.71 -23.50 -8.54
CA MET A 1 13.17 -24.90 -8.39
C MET A 1 12.04 -25.83 -8.81
N ASN A 2 12.29 -26.91 -9.56
CA ASN A 2 11.26 -27.88 -9.91
C ASN A 2 10.94 -28.74 -8.69
N TYR A 3 9.70 -28.68 -8.19
CA TYR A 3 9.12 -29.68 -7.30
C TYR A 3 9.08 -31.00 -8.08
N ARG A 4 10.19 -31.75 -8.09
CA ARG A 4 10.19 -33.14 -8.57
C ARG A 4 9.16 -33.85 -7.69
N ARG A 5 8.22 -34.59 -8.28
CA ARG A 5 7.39 -35.59 -7.62
C ARG A 5 8.30 -36.55 -6.83
N TYR A 6 8.70 -36.14 -5.64
CA TYR A 6 8.94 -37.03 -4.55
C TYR A 6 7.57 -37.17 -3.92
N ASP A 7 6.81 -38.14 -4.43
CA ASP A 7 5.65 -38.65 -3.72
C ASP A 7 6.14 -38.84 -2.26
N ASP A 8 5.52 -38.15 -1.30
CA ASP A 8 5.85 -38.12 0.14
C ASP A 8 6.86 -37.09 0.67
N TYR A 9 7.30 -36.06 -0.07
CA TYR A 9 8.24 -35.05 0.51
C TYR A 9 7.70 -34.38 1.79
N LEU A 10 6.44 -33.92 1.77
CA LEU A 10 5.82 -33.30 2.95
C LEU A 10 5.64 -34.31 4.10
N SER A 11 5.35 -35.57 3.80
CA SER A 11 5.23 -36.62 4.81
C SER A 11 6.56 -36.84 5.54
N HIS A 12 7.68 -36.91 4.81
CA HIS A 12 9.01 -37.03 5.43
C HIS A 12 9.37 -35.80 6.27
N LEU A 13 9.06 -34.60 5.78
CA LEU A 13 9.24 -33.38 6.58
C LEU A 13 8.41 -33.42 7.86
N ALA A 14 7.20 -33.96 7.80
CA ALA A 14 6.30 -34.03 8.94
C ALA A 14 6.77 -34.99 10.04
N GLU A 15 7.51 -36.04 9.67
CA GLU A 15 8.19 -36.92 10.65
C GLU A 15 9.32 -36.20 11.39
N ILE A 16 10.06 -35.33 10.70
CA ILE A 16 11.20 -34.60 11.27
C ILE A 16 10.73 -33.37 12.06
N CYS A 17 9.68 -32.71 11.58
CA CYS A 17 9.14 -31.46 12.11
C CYS A 17 7.66 -31.64 12.50
N PRO A 18 7.31 -32.29 13.62
CA PRO A 18 5.92 -32.65 13.93
C PRO A 18 5.04 -31.47 14.38
N ASN A 19 5.62 -30.34 14.81
CA ASN A 19 4.89 -29.22 15.42
C ASN A 19 4.85 -27.97 14.51
N VAL A 20 4.69 -28.16 13.21
CA VAL A 20 4.62 -27.03 12.26
C VAL A 20 3.30 -26.29 12.43
N GLU A 21 3.39 -24.99 12.70
CA GLU A 21 2.24 -24.07 12.71
C GLU A 21 2.25 -23.12 11.51
N GLU A 22 3.40 -22.89 10.88
CA GLU A 22 3.55 -21.99 9.75
C GLU A 22 4.35 -22.69 8.65
N LEU A 23 3.81 -22.66 7.43
CA LEU A 23 4.43 -23.28 6.27
C LEU A 23 4.54 -22.24 5.17
N ASP A 24 5.74 -22.13 4.60
CA ASP A 24 6.01 -21.29 3.45
C ASP A 24 6.55 -22.17 2.30
N ALA A 25 6.14 -21.84 1.08
CA ALA A 25 6.56 -22.52 -0.13
C ALA A 25 6.47 -21.55 -1.32
N GLU A 26 7.54 -21.49 -2.10
CA GLU A 26 7.58 -20.66 -3.30
C GLU A 26 6.90 -21.40 -4.47
N ASN A 27 5.85 -20.79 -5.05
CA ASN A 27 5.11 -21.30 -6.21
C ASN A 27 4.67 -22.77 -6.08
N PRO A 28 3.86 -23.13 -5.06
CA PRO A 28 3.38 -24.49 -4.87
C PRO A 28 2.56 -24.95 -6.08
N VAL A 29 2.87 -26.17 -6.56
CA VAL A 29 2.16 -26.85 -7.65
C VAL A 29 0.96 -27.64 -7.13
N SER A 30 0.05 -28.06 -7.99
CA SER A 30 -1.12 -28.89 -7.64
C SER A 30 -0.83 -30.01 -6.63
N SER A 31 0.13 -30.88 -6.93
CA SER A 31 0.46 -32.04 -6.07
C SER A 31 0.91 -31.65 -4.66
N PHE A 32 1.45 -30.44 -4.46
CA PHE A 32 1.79 -29.94 -3.13
C PHE A 32 0.55 -29.79 -2.25
N TRP A 33 -0.56 -29.29 -2.81
CA TRP A 33 -1.82 -29.09 -2.07
C TRP A 33 -2.49 -30.42 -1.73
N GLU A 34 -2.43 -31.39 -2.64
CA GLU A 34 -2.87 -32.77 -2.37
C GLU A 34 -2.10 -33.40 -1.21
N ASP A 35 -0.76 -33.33 -1.26
CA ASP A 35 0.11 -33.83 -0.19
C ASP A 35 -0.17 -33.12 1.14
N LEU A 36 -0.36 -31.79 1.10
CA LEU A 36 -0.65 -30.99 2.28
C LEU A 36 -1.97 -31.39 2.93
N ALA A 37 -3.01 -31.69 2.14
CA ALA A 37 -4.28 -32.18 2.65
C ALA A 37 -4.11 -33.49 3.44
N TYR A 38 -3.24 -34.39 2.98
CA TYR A 38 -2.95 -35.63 3.69
C TYR A 38 -2.13 -35.40 4.97
N VAL A 39 -1.07 -34.59 4.88
CA VAL A 39 -0.14 -34.35 6.00
C VAL A 39 -0.80 -33.56 7.12
N THR A 40 -1.65 -32.59 6.81
CA THR A 40 -2.39 -31.81 7.82
C THR A 40 -3.32 -32.66 8.67
N ILE A 41 -3.95 -33.68 8.08
CA ILE A 41 -4.82 -34.60 8.83
C ILE A 41 -4.02 -35.42 9.86
N LYS A 42 -2.82 -35.87 9.49
CA LYS A 42 -2.07 -36.86 10.28
C LYS A 42 -1.01 -36.27 11.19
N HIS A 43 -0.33 -35.22 10.75
CA HIS A 43 0.88 -34.72 11.38
C HIS A 43 0.78 -33.25 11.76
N TRP A 44 0.19 -32.41 10.90
CA TRP A 44 0.15 -30.96 11.10
C TRP A 44 -1.27 -30.39 11.22
N PRO A 45 -2.07 -30.82 12.21
CA PRO A 45 -3.44 -30.32 12.36
C PRO A 45 -3.52 -28.86 12.81
N ASN A 46 -2.42 -28.31 13.31
CA ASN A 46 -2.37 -26.98 13.93
C ASN A 46 -1.76 -25.90 13.03
N ILE A 47 -1.69 -26.12 11.71
CA ILE A 47 -1.23 -25.08 10.79
C ILE A 47 -2.14 -23.85 10.87
N ARG A 48 -1.51 -22.70 11.07
CA ARG A 48 -2.12 -21.38 11.20
C ARG A 48 -1.91 -20.51 9.97
N VAL A 49 -0.84 -20.76 9.22
CA VAL A 49 -0.45 -20.04 8.01
C VAL A 49 0.00 -21.03 6.95
N THR A 50 -0.60 -20.95 5.77
CA THR A 50 -0.26 -21.77 4.60
C THR A 50 0.56 -20.96 3.58
N PRO A 51 1.27 -21.64 2.66
CA PRO A 51 1.96 -20.97 1.56
C PRO A 51 1.01 -20.15 0.69
N VAL A 52 1.57 -19.20 -0.04
CA VAL A 52 0.84 -18.41 -1.04
C VAL A 52 0.52 -19.29 -2.25
N PRO A 53 -0.77 -19.41 -2.66
CA PRO A 53 -1.10 -20.13 -3.89
C PRO A 53 -0.55 -19.42 -5.13
N SER A 54 -0.04 -20.20 -6.07
CA SER A 54 0.37 -19.70 -7.39
C SER A 54 -0.85 -19.50 -8.30
N TYR A 55 -0.73 -18.69 -9.36
CA TYR A 55 -1.80 -18.48 -10.36
C TYR A 55 -2.30 -19.78 -11.01
N SER A 56 -1.47 -20.82 -11.07
CA SER A 56 -1.81 -22.13 -11.62
C SER A 56 -2.37 -23.09 -10.58
N THR A 57 -2.63 -22.63 -9.35
CA THR A 57 -3.17 -23.45 -8.27
C THR A 57 -4.56 -23.98 -8.63
N ASN A 58 -4.73 -25.29 -8.52
CA ASN A 58 -6.06 -25.91 -8.61
C ASN A 58 -6.88 -25.57 -7.36
N VAL A 59 -7.99 -24.86 -7.55
CA VAL A 59 -8.88 -24.42 -6.46
C VAL A 59 -9.41 -25.57 -5.61
N VAL A 60 -9.65 -26.74 -6.21
CA VAL A 60 -10.20 -27.91 -5.49
C VAL A 60 -9.18 -28.44 -4.50
N GLU A 61 -7.94 -28.64 -4.94
CA GLU A 61 -6.88 -29.19 -4.11
C GLU A 61 -6.49 -28.20 -3.00
N TYR A 62 -6.41 -26.92 -3.34
CA TYR A 62 -6.22 -25.84 -2.36
C TYR A 62 -7.32 -25.86 -1.30
N ALA A 63 -8.60 -25.80 -1.70
CA ALA A 63 -9.73 -25.81 -0.78
C ALA A 63 -9.78 -27.06 0.10
N LEU A 64 -9.47 -28.24 -0.46
CA LEU A 64 -9.42 -29.51 0.28
C LEU A 64 -8.33 -29.50 1.36
N SER A 65 -7.17 -28.93 1.07
CA SER A 65 -6.06 -28.83 2.03
C SER A 65 -6.40 -27.89 3.20
N LEU A 66 -6.98 -26.73 2.91
CA LEU A 66 -7.37 -25.74 3.91
C LEU A 66 -8.53 -26.23 4.79
N LEU A 67 -9.45 -27.03 4.23
CA LEU A 67 -10.58 -27.58 4.98
C LEU A 67 -10.12 -28.44 6.17
N GLN A 68 -8.98 -29.12 6.06
CA GLN A 68 -8.43 -29.98 7.11
C GLN A 68 -8.00 -29.17 8.34
N ILE A 69 -7.55 -27.94 8.13
CA ILE A 69 -7.00 -27.03 9.14
C ILE A 69 -7.92 -25.83 9.41
N ARG A 70 -9.20 -25.92 9.04
CA ARG A 70 -10.18 -24.82 9.18
C ARG A 70 -10.30 -24.23 10.59
N HIS A 71 -9.98 -25.01 11.62
CA HIS A 71 -10.07 -24.58 13.02
C HIS A 71 -8.77 -23.98 13.57
N SER A 72 -7.64 -24.16 12.88
CA SER A 72 -6.33 -23.64 13.28
C SER A 72 -5.89 -22.48 12.39
N LEU A 73 -6.34 -22.44 11.14
CA LEU A 73 -5.98 -21.41 10.18
C LEU A 73 -6.37 -20.00 10.65
N THR A 74 -5.39 -19.11 10.66
CA THR A 74 -5.54 -17.70 11.06
C THR A 74 -5.36 -16.74 9.90
N GLN A 75 -4.66 -17.17 8.84
CA GLN A 75 -4.39 -16.38 7.64
C GLN A 75 -4.77 -17.18 6.40
N MET A 76 -5.44 -16.52 5.44
CA MET A 76 -5.82 -17.15 4.18
C MET A 76 -5.64 -16.18 3.02
N LEU A 77 -5.17 -16.71 1.89
CA LEU A 77 -5.16 -16.01 0.63
C LEU A 77 -6.22 -16.60 -0.31
N ILE A 78 -6.93 -15.75 -1.03
CA ILE A 78 -7.93 -16.13 -2.03
C ILE A 78 -7.54 -15.47 -3.35
N LEU A 79 -7.43 -16.27 -4.40
CA LEU A 79 -7.21 -15.77 -5.75
C LEU A 79 -8.55 -15.37 -6.37
N PRO A 80 -8.65 -14.24 -7.08
CA PRO A 80 -9.89 -13.83 -7.75
C PRO A 80 -10.43 -14.85 -8.74
N SER A 81 -9.57 -15.65 -9.38
CA SER A 81 -9.98 -16.76 -10.25
C SER A 81 -10.87 -17.80 -9.55
N PHE A 82 -10.92 -17.81 -8.22
CA PHE A 82 -11.84 -18.68 -7.47
C PHE A 82 -13.31 -18.24 -7.66
N TYR A 83 -13.57 -16.97 -7.96
CA TYR A 83 -14.92 -16.49 -8.31
C TYR A 83 -15.37 -16.94 -9.70
N GLU A 84 -14.45 -17.39 -10.55
CA GLU A 84 -14.75 -17.82 -11.93
C GLU A 84 -15.21 -19.28 -12.02
N THR A 85 -15.10 -20.05 -10.93
CA THR A 85 -15.41 -21.48 -10.90
C THR A 85 -16.48 -21.81 -9.86
N LEU A 86 -17.28 -22.85 -10.13
CA LEU A 86 -18.31 -23.31 -9.18
C LEU A 86 -17.68 -23.82 -7.87
N GLU A 87 -16.52 -24.48 -7.96
CA GLU A 87 -15.76 -25.02 -6.85
C GLU A 87 -15.20 -23.91 -5.97
N GLY A 88 -14.65 -22.85 -6.56
CA GLY A 88 -14.16 -21.70 -5.82
C GLY A 88 -15.29 -20.90 -5.15
N LEU A 89 -16.41 -20.69 -5.84
CA LEU A 89 -17.60 -20.06 -5.22
C LEU A 89 -18.11 -20.87 -4.01
N LYS A 90 -18.17 -22.21 -4.12
CA LYS A 90 -18.51 -23.09 -3.00
C LYS A 90 -17.52 -22.96 -1.85
N PHE A 91 -16.22 -22.86 -2.13
CA PHE A 91 -15.20 -22.66 -1.10
C PHE A 91 -15.41 -21.32 -0.38
N ILE A 92 -15.60 -20.24 -1.14
CA ILE A 92 -15.84 -18.87 -0.64
C ILE A 92 -17.09 -18.81 0.27
N THR A 93 -18.22 -19.39 -0.13
CA THR A 93 -19.46 -19.40 0.71
C THR A 93 -19.32 -20.21 2.02
N ASN A 94 -18.25 -21.00 2.14
CA ASN A 94 -17.97 -21.82 3.32
C ASN A 94 -16.88 -21.21 4.22
N LEU A 95 -16.43 -19.98 3.97
CA LEU A 95 -15.43 -19.31 4.79
C LEU A 95 -15.85 -19.11 6.26
N LYS A 96 -17.15 -19.07 6.53
CA LYS A 96 -17.72 -19.08 7.89
C LYS A 96 -17.31 -20.26 8.77
N HIS A 97 -16.80 -21.34 8.17
CA HIS A 97 -16.30 -22.49 8.91
C HIS A 97 -14.85 -22.33 9.38
N TYR A 98 -14.14 -21.28 8.95
CA TYR A 98 -12.78 -20.96 9.36
C TYR A 98 -12.80 -20.08 10.61
N THR A 99 -13.12 -20.71 11.75
CA THR A 99 -13.54 -19.99 12.96
C THR A 99 -12.45 -19.17 13.66
N ASN A 100 -11.19 -19.33 13.26
CA ASN A 100 -10.04 -18.59 13.78
C ASN A 100 -9.37 -17.70 12.73
N LEU A 101 -9.99 -17.53 11.56
CA LEU A 101 -9.49 -16.66 10.51
C LEU A 101 -9.57 -15.20 10.95
N THR A 102 -8.41 -14.56 11.09
CA THR A 102 -8.26 -13.16 11.49
C THR A 102 -7.66 -12.28 10.39
N TYR A 103 -7.02 -12.90 9.39
CA TYR A 103 -6.43 -12.20 8.25
C TYR A 103 -6.82 -12.87 6.93
N LEU A 104 -7.33 -12.06 5.99
CA LEU A 104 -7.67 -12.46 4.63
C LEU A 104 -6.96 -11.56 3.62
N CYS A 105 -6.40 -12.17 2.59
CA CYS A 105 -5.68 -11.50 1.52
C CYS A 105 -6.24 -11.87 0.14
N MET A 106 -6.43 -10.88 -0.72
CA MET A 106 -6.69 -11.02 -2.16
C MET A 106 -5.74 -10.10 -2.92
N LEU A 107 -4.66 -10.68 -3.45
CA LEU A 107 -3.59 -9.91 -4.07
C LEU A 107 -3.96 -9.36 -5.45
N ASP A 108 -4.71 -10.14 -6.24
CA ASP A 108 -5.07 -9.71 -7.59
C ASP A 108 -6.33 -8.83 -7.57
N PRO A 109 -6.52 -7.96 -8.58
CA PRO A 109 -7.67 -7.09 -8.69
C PRO A 109 -9.00 -7.85 -8.60
N THR A 110 -9.92 -7.33 -7.78
CA THR A 110 -11.27 -7.87 -7.59
C THR A 110 -12.32 -6.77 -7.49
N THR A 111 -13.59 -7.13 -7.35
CA THR A 111 -14.69 -6.17 -7.23
C THR A 111 -15.03 -5.87 -5.75
N PRO A 112 -15.58 -4.68 -5.45
CA PRO A 112 -16.09 -4.38 -4.11
C PRO A 112 -17.15 -5.39 -3.61
N ALA A 113 -17.95 -5.96 -4.52
CA ALA A 113 -18.95 -6.96 -4.18
C ALA A 113 -18.32 -8.27 -3.67
N ASN A 114 -17.27 -8.74 -4.34
CA ASN A 114 -16.53 -9.93 -3.91
C ASN A 114 -15.93 -9.74 -2.50
N ILE A 115 -15.35 -8.56 -2.24
CA ILE A 115 -14.82 -8.19 -0.91
C ILE A 115 -15.94 -8.25 0.13
N ASP A 116 -17.10 -7.68 -0.18
CA ASP A 116 -18.23 -7.62 0.75
C ASP A 116 -18.76 -9.01 1.15
N ASP A 117 -18.81 -9.94 0.19
CA ASP A 117 -19.20 -11.33 0.41
C ASP A 117 -18.22 -12.05 1.34
N LEU A 118 -16.90 -11.87 1.13
CA LEU A 118 -15.87 -12.50 1.96
C LEU A 118 -15.91 -12.06 3.41
N VAL A 119 -16.00 -10.75 3.62
CA VAL A 119 -16.00 -10.18 4.97
C VAL A 119 -17.30 -10.50 5.70
N GLN A 120 -18.40 -10.71 4.98
CA GLN A 120 -19.67 -11.11 5.60
C GLN A 120 -19.57 -12.47 6.31
N ASP A 121 -18.86 -13.41 5.71
CA ASP A 121 -18.80 -14.78 6.21
C ASP A 121 -17.69 -14.98 7.27
N CYS A 122 -16.82 -13.98 7.50
CA CYS A 122 -15.68 -14.08 8.42
C CYS A 122 -15.83 -13.11 9.63
N PRO A 123 -16.60 -13.45 10.68
CA PRO A 123 -16.93 -12.50 11.75
C PRO A 123 -15.76 -12.09 12.65
N LYS A 124 -14.68 -12.88 12.69
CA LYS A 124 -13.44 -12.58 13.45
C LYS A 124 -12.34 -11.94 12.58
N LEU A 125 -12.65 -11.60 11.33
CA LEU A 125 -11.69 -10.98 10.45
C LEU A 125 -11.34 -9.58 10.97
N GLU A 126 -10.05 -9.39 11.27
CA GLU A 126 -9.50 -8.14 11.82
C GLU A 126 -8.59 -7.44 10.81
N LYS A 127 -7.94 -8.20 9.93
CA LYS A 127 -7.06 -7.68 8.88
C LYS A 127 -7.55 -8.09 7.50
N LEU A 128 -7.55 -7.15 6.58
CA LEU A 128 -7.92 -7.35 5.18
C LEU A 128 -6.89 -6.71 4.26
N GLU A 129 -6.39 -7.48 3.30
CA GLU A 129 -5.54 -6.99 2.20
C GLU A 129 -6.23 -7.26 0.87
N VAL A 130 -6.51 -6.21 0.10
CA VAL A 130 -7.33 -6.30 -1.13
C VAL A 130 -6.86 -5.34 -2.20
N ASN A 131 -7.04 -5.76 -3.44
CA ASN A 131 -6.84 -4.94 -4.63
C ASN A 131 -8.19 -4.79 -5.36
N ILE A 132 -8.64 -3.57 -5.60
CA ILE A 132 -9.87 -3.27 -6.35
C ILE A 132 -9.50 -2.92 -7.79
N VAL A 133 -10.14 -3.60 -8.74
CA VAL A 133 -10.02 -3.34 -10.19
C VAL A 133 -10.13 -1.83 -10.46
N GLY A 134 -9.22 -1.30 -11.29
CA GLY A 134 -9.28 0.07 -11.77
C GLY A 134 -10.28 0.22 -12.91
N ALA A 135 -10.96 1.37 -13.01
CA ALA A 135 -11.93 1.64 -14.08
C ALA A 135 -11.29 1.69 -15.49
N ASP A 136 -9.97 1.94 -15.55
CA ASP A 136 -9.20 2.06 -16.79
C ASP A 136 -8.54 0.74 -17.21
N ASP A 137 -8.78 -0.36 -16.49
CA ASP A 137 -8.22 -1.65 -16.87
C ASP A 137 -9.07 -2.26 -17.98
N ASP A 138 -8.72 -1.93 -19.24
CA ASP A 138 -9.33 -2.44 -20.48
C ASP A 138 -9.41 -3.99 -20.54
N SER A 139 -8.72 -4.70 -19.65
CA SER A 139 -8.79 -6.15 -19.54
C SER A 139 -10.01 -6.68 -18.77
N TYR A 140 -10.72 -5.81 -18.04
CA TYR A 140 -11.90 -6.15 -17.26
C TYR A 140 -13.07 -5.23 -17.65
N ASP A 141 -13.94 -5.67 -18.57
CA ASP A 141 -15.25 -5.07 -18.87
C ASP A 141 -16.21 -5.19 -17.65
N LEU A 142 -15.81 -4.64 -16.50
CA LEU A 142 -16.54 -4.74 -15.24
C LEU A 142 -16.97 -3.33 -14.81
N ASP A 143 -18.27 -3.10 -14.82
CA ASP A 143 -18.88 -1.94 -14.16
C ASP A 143 -18.55 -2.01 -12.67
N ILE A 144 -17.62 -1.18 -12.20
CA ILE A 144 -17.20 -1.17 -10.78
C ILE A 144 -18.34 -0.61 -9.94
N ASN A 145 -19.17 -1.51 -9.44
CA ASN A 145 -20.33 -1.15 -8.66
C ASN A 145 -20.03 -1.14 -7.16
N TYR A 146 -19.73 0.05 -6.63
CA TYR A 146 -19.61 0.29 -5.19
C TYR A 146 -20.96 0.32 -4.44
N SER A 147 -22.11 0.09 -5.11
CA SER A 147 -23.46 0.32 -4.55
C SER A 147 -24.28 -0.94 -4.23
N GLY A 148 -23.86 -2.14 -4.68
CA GLY A 148 -24.68 -3.36 -4.62
C GLY A 148 -24.93 -3.92 -3.21
N THR A 149 -23.96 -3.81 -2.30
CA THR A 149 -23.96 -4.42 -0.94
C THR A 149 -23.23 -3.56 0.13
N SER A 150 -22.81 -2.36 -0.27
CA SER A 150 -21.76 -1.55 0.40
C SER A 150 -22.13 -0.83 1.69
N LYS A 151 -23.37 -0.95 2.17
CA LYS A 151 -23.84 -0.12 3.30
C LYS A 151 -23.63 -0.73 4.69
N ASN A 152 -23.43 -2.04 4.80
CA ASN A 152 -23.24 -2.66 6.11
C ASN A 152 -21.80 -2.42 6.60
N PRO A 153 -21.60 -1.69 7.71
CA PRO A 153 -20.27 -1.46 8.26
C PRO A 153 -19.60 -2.78 8.68
N ARG A 154 -18.28 -2.83 8.63
CA ARG A 154 -17.43 -3.95 9.04
C ARG A 154 -16.53 -3.53 10.22
N PRO A 155 -17.11 -3.35 11.42
CA PRO A 155 -16.39 -2.78 12.57
C PRO A 155 -15.30 -3.70 13.16
N CYS A 156 -15.31 -4.99 12.80
CA CYS A 156 -14.30 -5.96 13.20
C CYS A 156 -12.95 -5.72 12.49
N ILE A 157 -12.97 -5.16 11.28
CA ILE A 157 -11.75 -4.87 10.52
C ILE A 157 -11.02 -3.68 11.17
N LYS A 158 -9.82 -3.94 11.67
CA LYS A 158 -8.90 -2.98 12.30
C LYS A 158 -7.77 -2.58 11.38
N GLU A 159 -7.31 -3.48 10.52
CA GLU A 159 -6.24 -3.23 9.59
C GLU A 159 -6.74 -3.42 8.16
N LEU A 160 -6.61 -2.38 7.34
CA LEU A 160 -6.92 -2.44 5.92
C LEU A 160 -5.69 -2.08 5.10
N ILE A 161 -5.31 -2.98 4.21
CA ILE A 161 -4.37 -2.73 3.11
C ILE A 161 -5.20 -2.78 1.84
N ILE A 162 -5.31 -1.67 1.14
CA ILE A 162 -6.19 -1.55 -0.02
C ILE A 162 -5.49 -0.84 -1.17
N GLU A 163 -5.61 -1.43 -2.34
CA GLU A 163 -5.20 -0.81 -3.58
C GLU A 163 -6.42 -0.49 -4.45
N THR A 164 -6.60 0.77 -4.84
CA THR A 164 -7.80 1.23 -5.56
C THR A 164 -7.58 2.59 -6.19
N GLY A 165 -8.40 3.00 -7.18
CA GLY A 165 -8.37 4.36 -7.70
C GLY A 165 -8.86 5.40 -6.67
N LEU A 166 -8.47 6.67 -6.83
CA LEU A 166 -8.87 7.78 -5.94
C LEU A 166 -10.11 8.53 -6.45
N CYS A 167 -11.25 7.85 -6.54
CA CYS A 167 -12.53 8.46 -6.89
C CYS A 167 -13.44 8.63 -5.65
N ASP A 168 -14.51 9.41 -5.78
CA ASP A 168 -15.45 9.63 -4.67
C ASP A 168 -16.08 8.34 -4.16
N ASP A 169 -16.35 7.38 -5.06
CA ASP A 169 -16.97 6.11 -4.69
C ASP A 169 -16.03 5.22 -3.87
N SER A 170 -14.75 5.11 -4.24
CA SER A 170 -13.77 4.32 -3.49
C SER A 170 -13.49 4.93 -2.11
N LEU A 171 -13.35 6.25 -2.03
CA LEU A 171 -13.13 6.95 -0.76
C LEU A 171 -14.34 6.81 0.17
N ASN A 172 -15.56 6.98 -0.36
CA ASN A 172 -16.78 6.76 0.40
C ASN A 172 -16.94 5.30 0.82
N TYR A 173 -16.56 4.34 -0.03
CA TYR A 173 -16.55 2.92 0.32
C TYR A 173 -15.65 2.66 1.53
N ILE A 174 -14.40 3.14 1.51
CA ILE A 174 -13.46 2.96 2.63
C ILE A 174 -14.03 3.57 3.93
N MET A 175 -14.43 4.85 3.89
CA MET A 175 -14.90 5.57 5.09
C MET A 175 -16.17 4.97 5.70
N ASN A 176 -17.13 4.55 4.86
CA ASN A 176 -18.42 4.05 5.34
C ASN A 176 -18.35 2.58 5.75
N LYS A 177 -17.56 1.77 5.03
CA LYS A 177 -17.47 0.33 5.27
C LYS A 177 -16.58 0.03 6.47
N PHE A 178 -15.44 0.70 6.58
CA PHE A 178 -14.40 0.38 7.58
C PHE A 178 -14.30 1.48 8.64
N GLY A 179 -15.39 1.76 9.36
CA GLY A 179 -15.47 2.86 10.32
C GLY A 179 -14.69 2.66 11.64
N CYS A 180 -14.04 1.51 11.86
CA CYS A 180 -13.31 1.19 13.10
C CYS A 180 -11.84 0.80 12.87
N LEU A 181 -11.24 1.30 11.79
CA LEU A 181 -9.84 1.07 11.48
C LEU A 181 -8.91 1.64 12.55
N GLU A 182 -7.86 0.90 12.83
CA GLU A 182 -6.69 1.30 13.61
C GLU A 182 -5.48 1.54 12.69
N SER A 183 -5.42 0.84 11.56
CA SER A 183 -4.40 0.99 10.53
C SER A 183 -4.98 0.99 9.12
N LEU A 184 -4.55 1.93 8.29
CA LEU A 184 -4.88 1.98 6.86
C LEU A 184 -3.62 2.12 6.01
N VAL A 185 -3.41 1.20 5.07
CA VAL A 185 -2.47 1.36 3.95
C VAL A 185 -3.30 1.49 2.67
N LEU A 186 -3.27 2.66 2.04
CA LEU A 186 -3.94 2.92 0.77
C LEU A 186 -2.89 3.14 -0.31
N MET A 187 -2.98 2.35 -1.37
CA MET A 187 -2.14 2.47 -2.56
C MET A 187 -3.06 2.84 -3.74
N SER A 188 -2.75 3.91 -4.47
CA SER A 188 -3.57 4.35 -5.60
C SER A 188 -2.97 3.94 -6.94
N TYR A 189 -3.79 3.33 -7.78
CA TYR A 189 -3.56 3.26 -9.23
C TYR A 189 -4.24 4.43 -9.95
N GLY A 190 -3.85 4.69 -11.19
CA GLY A 190 -4.55 5.63 -12.08
C GLY A 190 -3.84 6.96 -12.29
N ASP A 191 -4.08 7.54 -13.48
CA ASP A 191 -3.29 8.62 -14.05
C ASP A 191 -3.45 9.94 -13.29
N TYR A 192 -2.36 10.68 -13.26
CA TYR A 192 -2.11 11.91 -12.52
C TYR A 192 -2.68 13.13 -13.26
N GLY A 193 -3.80 12.92 -13.94
CA GLY A 193 -4.47 13.85 -14.83
C GLY A 193 -5.74 14.39 -14.18
N ASP A 194 -5.76 15.72 -14.05
CA ASP A 194 -6.80 16.58 -13.50
C ASP A 194 -6.94 16.65 -11.97
N GLU A 195 -6.76 17.88 -11.47
CA GLU A 195 -7.00 18.30 -10.09
C GLU A 195 -8.47 18.05 -9.72
N TYR A 196 -8.81 16.81 -9.35
CA TYR A 196 -10.13 16.49 -8.88
C TYR A 196 -10.26 16.95 -7.43
N LYS A 197 -10.59 18.22 -7.23
CA LYS A 197 -10.92 18.78 -5.91
C LYS A 197 -12.34 18.36 -5.54
N SER A 198 -12.45 17.29 -4.77
CA SER A 198 -13.72 16.82 -4.21
C SER A 198 -13.79 17.09 -2.71
N ALA A 199 -14.97 17.48 -2.23
CA ALA A 199 -15.26 17.57 -0.81
C ALA A 199 -15.10 16.20 -0.10
N THR A 200 -15.24 15.10 -0.84
CA THR A 200 -15.01 13.73 -0.34
C THR A 200 -13.55 13.49 -0.02
N LYS A 201 -12.60 13.98 -0.84
CA LYS A 201 -11.15 13.90 -0.53
C LYS A 201 -10.81 14.60 0.78
N ALA A 202 -11.37 15.79 1.02
CA ALA A 202 -11.14 16.52 2.27
C ALA A 202 -11.66 15.74 3.49
N LYS A 203 -12.89 15.21 3.41
CA LYS A 203 -13.46 14.33 4.45
C LYS A 203 -12.61 13.08 4.67
N PHE A 204 -12.10 12.49 3.60
CA PHE A 204 -11.25 11.31 3.67
C PHE A 204 -9.93 11.61 4.40
N ILE A 205 -9.26 12.72 4.08
CA ILE A 205 -8.06 13.15 4.81
C ILE A 205 -8.38 13.37 6.29
N ASP A 206 -9.47 14.08 6.61
CA ASP A 206 -9.88 14.29 8.02
C ASP A 206 -10.16 12.97 8.74
N HIS A 207 -10.77 12.00 8.06
CA HIS A 207 -11.01 10.65 8.57
C HIS A 207 -9.70 9.91 8.86
N VAL A 208 -8.78 9.86 7.89
CA VAL A 208 -7.49 9.17 8.02
C VAL A 208 -6.63 9.77 9.13
N LEU A 209 -6.66 11.08 9.32
CA LEU A 209 -5.91 11.76 10.38
C LEU A 209 -6.40 11.44 11.79
N GLN A 210 -7.58 10.83 11.94
CA GLN A 210 -8.03 10.29 13.24
C GLN A 210 -7.47 8.90 13.54
N LEU A 211 -6.95 8.19 12.53
CA LEU A 211 -6.43 6.84 12.70
C LEU A 211 -5.13 6.83 13.52
N PRO A 212 -4.90 5.80 14.35
CA PRO A 212 -3.62 5.58 15.02
C PRO A 212 -2.44 5.43 14.04
N SER A 213 -2.64 4.69 12.95
CA SER A 213 -1.63 4.41 11.94
C SER A 213 -2.22 4.55 10.53
N PHE A 214 -1.50 5.20 9.62
CA PHE A 214 -1.85 5.22 8.21
C PHE A 214 -0.63 5.41 7.30
N HIS A 215 -0.77 4.93 6.07
CA HIS A 215 0.14 5.18 4.95
C HIS A 215 -0.68 5.32 3.66
N LEU A 216 -0.62 6.47 3.02
CA LEU A 216 -1.30 6.77 1.76
C LEU A 216 -0.26 7.00 0.66
N ARG A 217 -0.34 6.24 -0.43
CA ARG A 217 0.44 6.48 -1.65
C ARG A 217 -0.51 6.86 -2.78
N GLY A 218 -0.23 7.96 -3.47
CA GLY A 218 -1.02 8.36 -4.63
C GLY A 218 -0.57 9.66 -5.28
N SER A 219 -1.47 10.34 -5.98
CA SER A 219 -1.18 11.60 -6.66
C SER A 219 -0.97 12.76 -5.67
N LEU A 220 -0.34 13.85 -6.14
CA LEU A 220 -0.12 15.05 -5.33
C LEU A 220 -1.41 15.72 -4.83
N ASP A 221 -2.56 15.42 -5.40
CA ASP A 221 -3.85 15.94 -4.93
C ASP A 221 -4.15 15.56 -3.47
N LEU A 222 -3.72 14.37 -3.03
CA LEU A 222 -3.84 13.94 -1.63
C LEU A 222 -3.03 14.86 -0.72
N PHE A 223 -1.79 15.14 -1.12
CA PHE A 223 -0.92 16.06 -0.40
C PHE A 223 -1.48 17.49 -0.39
N ASP A 224 -1.99 17.96 -1.52
CA ASP A 224 -2.60 19.28 -1.64
C ASP A 224 -3.82 19.45 -0.72
N THR A 225 -4.61 18.39 -0.59
CA THR A 225 -5.75 18.34 0.34
C THR A 225 -5.26 18.36 1.79
N LEU A 226 -4.22 17.59 2.12
CA LEU A 226 -3.58 17.60 3.44
C LEU A 226 -3.05 18.99 3.81
N VAL A 227 -2.30 19.64 2.91
CA VAL A 227 -1.74 20.98 3.14
C VAL A 227 -2.85 22.02 3.25
N SER A 228 -4.03 21.79 2.69
CA SER A 228 -5.19 22.66 2.86
C SER A 228 -5.88 22.48 4.22
N SER A 229 -5.67 21.35 4.91
CA SER A 229 -6.20 21.07 6.24
C SER A 229 -5.53 21.90 7.36
N SER A 230 -6.08 21.89 8.56
CA SER A 230 -5.52 22.58 9.74
C SER A 230 -4.32 21.86 10.37
N HIS A 231 -3.96 20.67 9.89
CA HIS A 231 -2.95 19.82 10.52
C HIS A 231 -1.53 20.28 10.17
N SER A 232 -0.62 20.11 11.14
CA SER A 232 0.81 20.38 10.96
C SER A 232 1.53 19.15 10.43
N ILE A 233 2.43 19.35 9.47
CA ILE A 233 3.26 18.30 8.88
C ILE A 233 4.63 18.34 9.56
N SER A 234 5.04 17.22 10.14
CA SER A 234 6.30 17.16 10.90
C SER A 234 7.50 17.14 9.97
N HIS A 235 7.43 16.36 8.89
CA HIS A 235 8.52 16.19 7.95
C HIS A 235 8.00 16.16 6.52
N ILE A 236 8.66 16.90 5.62
CA ILE A 236 8.50 16.75 4.18
C ILE A 236 9.82 16.33 3.55
N ASP A 237 9.79 15.30 2.72
CA ASP A 237 10.87 14.97 1.80
C ASP A 237 10.46 15.33 0.37
N ILE A 238 11.24 16.14 -0.33
CA ILE A 238 11.06 16.37 -1.77
C ILE A 238 12.14 15.56 -2.49
N ILE A 239 11.72 14.63 -3.33
CA ILE A 239 12.58 13.65 -3.98
C ILE A 239 12.46 13.82 -5.49
N LEU A 240 13.55 14.22 -6.13
CA LEU A 240 13.66 14.22 -7.59
C LEU A 240 14.27 12.90 -8.03
N ASN A 241 13.53 12.15 -8.85
CA ASN A 241 13.97 10.85 -9.33
C ASN A 241 14.37 10.92 -10.81
N GLY A 242 15.60 10.51 -11.10
CA GLY A 242 16.16 10.47 -12.46
C GLY A 242 15.82 9.22 -13.27
N PHE A 243 15.01 8.29 -12.77
CA PHE A 243 14.55 7.13 -13.54
C PHE A 243 13.31 7.49 -14.38
N PRO A 244 13.45 7.67 -15.72
CA PRO A 244 12.33 8.08 -16.58
C PRO A 244 11.25 6.99 -16.73
N TYR A 245 11.53 5.74 -16.35
CA TYR A 245 10.62 4.60 -16.56
C TYR A 245 9.78 4.24 -15.32
N LEU A 246 10.08 4.79 -14.14
CA LEU A 246 9.38 4.42 -12.90
C LEU A 246 8.30 5.42 -12.50
N MET A 247 8.35 6.65 -13.00
CA MET A 247 7.48 7.76 -12.57
C MET A 247 7.17 8.66 -13.76
N LEU A 248 6.03 8.45 -14.42
CA LEU A 248 5.58 9.33 -15.51
C LEU A 248 5.05 10.68 -14.99
N SER A 249 4.66 10.71 -13.72
CA SER A 249 4.00 11.85 -13.10
C SER A 249 4.35 12.00 -11.61
N PRO A 250 4.19 13.21 -11.03
CA PRO A 250 4.49 13.43 -9.62
C PRO A 250 3.54 12.69 -8.66
N SER A 251 4.08 12.09 -7.61
CA SER A 251 3.31 11.35 -6.60
C SER A 251 3.68 11.76 -5.18
N CYS A 252 2.93 11.26 -4.21
CA CYS A 252 3.24 11.41 -2.79
C CYS A 252 3.01 10.14 -1.99
N ASP A 253 3.82 9.99 -0.94
CA ASP A 253 3.63 9.06 0.17
C ASP A 253 3.37 9.89 1.43
N ILE A 254 2.25 9.67 2.11
CA ILE A 254 1.87 10.37 3.34
C ILE A 254 1.67 9.32 4.42
N ALA A 255 2.44 9.41 5.51
CA ALA A 255 2.38 8.44 6.59
C ALA A 255 2.26 9.10 7.96
N SER A 256 1.54 8.45 8.86
CA SER A 256 1.63 8.73 10.29
C SER A 256 2.96 8.22 10.83
N LEU A 257 3.53 8.98 11.74
CA LEU A 257 4.63 8.58 12.62
C LEU A 257 4.10 8.44 14.05
N GLU A 258 4.98 8.03 14.96
CA GLU A 258 4.69 8.04 16.39
C GLU A 258 4.13 9.40 16.86
N GLN A 259 3.26 9.37 17.87
CA GLN A 259 2.65 10.57 18.46
C GLN A 259 1.79 11.39 17.47
N LYS A 260 1.19 10.76 16.46
CA LYS A 260 0.36 11.41 15.42
C LYS A 260 1.11 12.48 14.62
N GLN A 261 2.43 12.37 14.55
CA GLN A 261 3.22 13.19 13.63
C GLN A 261 2.97 12.73 12.19
N ILE A 262 3.10 13.65 11.22
CA ILE A 262 2.84 13.36 9.81
C ILE A 262 4.14 13.56 9.02
N ARG A 263 4.48 12.57 8.20
CA ARG A 263 5.53 12.66 7.19
C ARG A 263 4.92 12.60 5.80
N ALA A 264 5.36 13.48 4.91
CA ALA A 264 5.02 13.41 3.49
C ALA A 264 6.31 13.32 2.67
N SER A 265 6.37 12.38 1.74
CA SER A 265 7.43 12.29 0.74
C SER A 265 6.82 12.58 -0.63
N LEU A 266 7.31 13.62 -1.29
CA LEU A 266 6.84 14.07 -2.59
C LEU A 266 7.86 13.65 -3.64
N HIS A 267 7.40 12.92 -4.63
CA HIS A 267 8.24 12.35 -5.66
C HIS A 267 7.95 13.04 -6.99
N TYR A 268 8.99 13.59 -7.61
CA TYR A 268 8.88 14.31 -8.87
C TYR A 268 9.77 13.67 -9.93
N PRO A 269 9.31 13.60 -11.20
CA PRO A 269 10.19 13.40 -12.34
C PRO A 269 11.27 14.48 -12.38
N LYS A 270 12.47 14.11 -12.84
CA LYS A 270 13.62 15.01 -12.95
C LYS A 270 13.31 16.28 -13.76
N GLU A 271 12.52 16.16 -14.81
CA GLU A 271 12.16 17.24 -15.73
C GLU A 271 11.08 18.20 -15.16
N THR A 272 10.72 18.05 -13.88
CA THR A 272 9.70 18.89 -13.25
C THR A 272 10.10 20.38 -13.31
N PRO A 273 9.23 21.26 -13.85
CA PRO A 273 9.53 22.68 -13.94
C PRO A 273 9.80 23.32 -12.57
N ARG A 274 10.85 24.15 -12.49
CA ARG A 274 11.24 24.91 -11.28
C ARG A 274 10.07 25.62 -10.60
N LYS A 275 9.19 26.24 -11.40
CA LYS A 275 7.99 26.92 -10.91
C LYS A 275 7.08 26.02 -10.07
N LYS A 276 6.89 24.75 -10.47
CA LYS A 276 6.06 23.80 -9.71
C LYS A 276 6.64 23.55 -8.32
N LEU A 277 7.96 23.33 -8.23
CA LEU A 277 8.65 23.14 -6.95
C LEU A 277 8.53 24.37 -6.05
N ALA A 278 8.74 25.57 -6.60
CA ALA A 278 8.57 26.82 -5.85
C ALA A 278 7.12 27.01 -5.34
N ASP A 279 6.12 26.66 -6.15
CA ASP A 279 4.71 26.79 -5.75
C ASP A 279 4.36 25.85 -4.58
N ILE A 280 4.94 24.64 -4.54
CA ILE A 280 4.80 23.73 -3.40
C ILE A 280 5.46 24.32 -2.15
N LEU A 281 6.69 24.85 -2.27
CA LEU A 281 7.40 25.45 -1.14
C LEU A 281 6.59 26.61 -0.50
N LYS A 282 5.98 27.46 -1.32
CA LYS A 282 5.07 28.52 -0.84
C LYS A 282 3.85 27.94 -0.14
N LYS A 283 3.28 26.87 -0.70
CA LYS A 283 2.05 26.25 -0.20
C LYS A 283 2.26 25.57 1.16
N VAL A 284 3.38 24.89 1.33
CA VAL A 284 3.69 24.12 2.55
C VAL A 284 4.24 24.98 3.67
N GLY A 285 4.92 26.08 3.34
CA GLY A 285 5.62 27.03 4.22
C GLY A 285 5.39 26.84 5.72
N SER A 286 4.47 27.61 6.30
CA SER A 286 4.24 27.65 7.76
C SER A 286 3.71 26.35 8.41
N LYS A 287 3.34 25.34 7.61
CA LYS A 287 2.74 24.10 8.10
C LYS A 287 3.75 22.98 8.32
N VAL A 288 5.01 23.17 7.92
CA VAL A 288 6.04 22.13 7.94
C VAL A 288 7.08 22.43 9.00
N HIS A 289 7.39 21.45 9.85
CA HIS A 289 8.44 21.60 10.86
C HIS A 289 9.84 21.35 10.27
N LYS A 290 10.03 20.33 9.45
CA LYS A 290 11.31 20.00 8.79
C LYS A 290 11.11 19.64 7.33
N MET A 291 12.08 20.02 6.50
CA MET A 291 12.08 19.72 5.08
C MET A 291 13.43 19.12 4.67
N TYR A 292 13.37 18.09 3.86
CA TYR A 292 14.51 17.44 3.24
C TYR A 292 14.33 17.48 1.72
N PHE A 293 15.45 17.58 1.01
CA PHE A 293 15.47 17.58 -0.44
C PHE A 293 16.51 16.57 -0.92
N SER A 294 16.12 15.64 -1.77
CA SER A 294 16.97 14.55 -2.28
C SER A 294 16.88 14.45 -3.80
N VAL A 295 18.01 14.19 -4.44
CA VAL A 295 18.10 14.01 -5.90
C VAL A 295 18.73 12.66 -6.17
N ILE A 296 17.92 11.69 -6.58
CA ILE A 296 18.35 10.29 -6.69
C ILE A 296 18.49 9.93 -8.17
N ASN A 297 19.55 9.19 -8.50
CA ASN A 297 19.79 8.61 -9.84
C ASN A 297 19.88 9.63 -10.98
N CYS A 298 20.38 10.83 -10.72
CA CYS A 298 20.75 11.76 -11.78
C CYS A 298 22.17 11.45 -12.26
N THR A 299 22.33 11.00 -13.50
CA THR A 299 23.63 10.99 -14.18
C THR A 299 23.93 12.40 -14.72
N ASP A 300 25.14 12.88 -14.45
CA ASP A 300 25.61 14.25 -14.76
C ASP A 300 25.47 14.63 -16.25
N GLY A 301 25.34 13.65 -17.16
CA GLY A 301 25.27 13.89 -18.61
C GLY A 301 23.89 14.24 -19.17
N ALA A 302 22.81 14.15 -18.39
CA ALA A 302 21.43 14.36 -18.87
C ALA A 302 20.75 15.60 -18.25
N LEU A 303 21.52 16.50 -17.66
CA LEU A 303 21.05 17.73 -17.05
C LEU A 303 21.41 18.90 -17.97
N GLY A 304 20.41 19.49 -18.62
CA GLY A 304 20.61 20.78 -19.32
C GLY A 304 20.89 21.94 -18.35
N GLU A 305 20.57 21.77 -17.06
CA GLU A 305 20.81 22.71 -15.96
C GLU A 305 21.37 21.93 -14.77
N SER A 306 22.44 22.39 -14.13
CA SER A 306 23.08 21.66 -13.03
C SER A 306 22.13 21.53 -11.83
N VAL A 307 22.16 20.38 -11.14
CA VAL A 307 21.46 20.20 -9.86
C VAL A 307 21.77 21.35 -8.88
N ASP A 308 22.99 21.89 -8.96
CA ASP A 308 23.44 23.05 -8.19
C ASP A 308 22.57 24.29 -8.40
N THR A 309 22.21 24.64 -9.65
CA THR A 309 21.32 25.78 -9.91
C THR A 309 19.91 25.58 -9.38
N LEU A 310 19.43 24.34 -9.30
CA LEU A 310 18.12 24.04 -8.70
C LEU A 310 18.16 24.17 -7.17
N ILE A 311 19.27 23.73 -6.55
CA ILE A 311 19.51 23.89 -5.12
C ILE A 311 19.60 25.38 -4.76
N GLU A 312 20.34 26.17 -5.53
CA GLU A 312 20.48 27.61 -5.33
C GLU A 312 19.13 28.32 -5.38
N ASP A 313 18.29 28.02 -6.38
CA ASP A 313 16.93 28.56 -6.48
C ASP A 313 16.05 28.19 -5.27
N ILE A 314 16.14 26.95 -4.79
CA ILE A 314 15.38 26.50 -3.60
C ILE A 314 15.84 27.28 -2.37
N ILE A 315 17.15 27.46 -2.21
CA ILE A 315 17.73 28.23 -1.10
C ILE A 315 17.28 29.70 -1.18
N GLU A 316 17.40 30.35 -2.34
CA GLU A 316 16.95 31.73 -2.55
C GLU A 316 15.45 31.89 -2.25
N HIS A 317 14.63 30.93 -2.70
CA HIS A 317 13.20 30.94 -2.42
C HIS A 317 12.90 30.82 -0.92
N CYS A 318 13.60 29.93 -0.22
CA CYS A 318 13.47 29.77 1.22
C CYS A 318 13.94 31.01 1.98
N GLN A 319 14.99 31.68 1.51
CA GLN A 319 15.47 32.95 2.07
C GLN A 319 14.44 34.07 1.88
N ALA A 320 13.80 34.14 0.71
CA ALA A 320 12.78 35.14 0.40
C ALA A 320 11.50 35.00 1.23
N LEU A 321 11.17 33.79 1.70
CA LEU A 321 9.96 33.51 2.50
C LEU A 321 9.97 34.12 3.92
N LYS A 322 11.06 34.78 4.35
CA LYS A 322 11.18 35.64 5.56
C LYS A 322 10.41 35.17 6.81
N THR A 323 10.31 33.86 7.02
CA THR A 323 9.73 33.29 8.24
C THR A 323 10.88 32.69 9.03
N SER A 324 11.23 33.33 10.15
CA SER A 324 12.40 33.01 10.97
C SER A 324 12.45 31.56 11.46
N VAL A 325 11.28 30.92 11.60
CA VAL A 325 11.13 29.50 11.98
C VAL A 325 11.46 28.56 10.81
N PHE A 326 11.10 28.94 9.58
CA PHE A 326 11.27 28.12 8.37
C PHE A 326 12.73 28.08 7.92
N LEU A 327 13.40 29.25 7.89
CA LEU A 327 14.84 29.34 7.60
C LEU A 327 15.67 28.56 8.62
N ALA A 328 15.39 28.70 9.92
CA ALA A 328 16.17 28.03 10.96
C ALA A 328 15.97 26.49 11.00
N SER A 329 14.82 25.97 10.55
CA SER A 329 14.60 24.51 10.46
C SER A 329 15.13 23.92 9.16
N LEU A 330 14.95 24.60 8.03
CA LEU A 330 15.43 24.19 6.71
C LEU A 330 16.97 24.21 6.63
N LEU A 331 17.62 25.22 7.23
CA LEU A 331 19.08 25.31 7.35
C LEU A 331 19.68 24.19 8.22
N LYS A 332 18.90 23.57 9.10
CA LYS A 332 19.33 22.42 9.92
C LYS A 332 19.14 21.06 9.22
N SER A 333 18.39 20.99 8.12
CA SER A 333 17.94 19.69 7.55
C SER A 333 18.13 19.50 6.03
N LEU A 334 18.71 20.45 5.29
CA LEU A 334 19.04 20.22 3.88
C LEU A 334 20.12 19.13 3.73
N ARG A 335 19.74 17.98 3.15
CA ARG A 335 20.64 16.84 2.90
C ARG A 335 20.57 16.40 1.44
N ILE A 336 21.50 16.90 0.63
CA ILE A 336 21.62 16.52 -0.78
C ILE A 336 22.38 15.19 -0.87
N VAL A 337 21.70 14.13 -1.33
CA VAL A 337 22.30 12.81 -1.54
C VAL A 337 22.46 12.60 -3.05
N HIS A 338 23.69 12.68 -3.57
CA HIS A 338 24.00 12.25 -4.95
C HIS A 338 24.31 10.75 -4.97
N GLY A 339 23.84 10.05 -6.00
CA GLY A 339 24.12 8.63 -6.21
C GLY A 339 25.64 8.33 -6.20
N TYR A 340 26.02 7.29 -5.46
CA TYR A 340 27.38 6.79 -5.18
C TYR A 340 28.32 7.62 -4.27
N GLY A 341 27.79 8.56 -3.48
CA GLY A 341 28.60 9.17 -2.42
C GLY A 341 27.82 10.06 -1.46
N TYR A 342 28.04 9.89 -0.16
CA TYR A 342 27.51 10.79 0.86
C TYR A 342 28.18 12.16 0.76
N TRP A 343 27.46 13.18 0.29
CA TRP A 343 27.86 14.57 0.49
C TRP A 343 26.99 15.19 1.58
N LYS A 344 27.62 15.59 2.69
CA LYS A 344 26.98 16.43 3.71
C LYS A 344 27.17 17.87 3.24
N ALA A 345 26.16 18.46 2.61
CA ALA A 345 26.20 19.86 2.18
C ALA A 345 26.06 20.84 3.37
N SER A 346 26.79 20.61 4.46
CA SER A 346 26.79 21.50 5.64
C SER A 346 27.97 22.46 5.69
N GLU A 347 28.87 22.49 4.71
CA GLU A 347 30.11 23.28 4.81
C GLU A 347 30.46 24.18 3.62
N LYS A 348 29.72 24.15 2.50
CA LYS A 348 30.13 24.91 1.29
C LYS A 348 29.41 26.23 1.01
N TYR A 349 28.35 26.57 1.75
CA TYR A 349 27.58 27.81 1.56
C TYR A 349 27.70 28.79 2.74
N TYR A 350 28.70 28.62 3.61
CA TYR A 350 28.87 29.41 4.83
C TYR A 350 29.95 30.51 4.74
N GLU A 351 30.38 30.86 3.53
CA GLU A 351 31.17 32.07 3.28
C GLU A 351 30.42 32.98 2.31
N ASN A 352 29.39 33.67 2.81
CA ASN A 352 29.05 35.08 2.51
C ASN A 352 27.78 35.52 3.25
#